data_AF-A0A6I8MBG0-F1
#
_entry.id   AF-A0A6I8MBG0-F1
#
_cell.length_a   1.000
_cell.length_b   1.000
_cell.length_c   1.000
_cell.angle_alpha   90.00
_cell.angle_beta   90.00
_cell.angle_gamma   90.00
#
_symmetry.space_group_name_H-M   'P 1'
#
loop_
_entity.id
_entity.type
_entity.pdbx_description
1 polymer ?
#
loop_
_entity_poly.entity_id
_entity_poly.type
_entity_poly.pdbx_seq_one_letter_code
_entity_poly.pdbx_strand_id
1 'polypeptide(L)'
;MEKKPEWLKVKYNSLAVQPVDGVLAQLGLNTVCQSANCPNLGECYKKKTATFMVMGKTCTRTCGFCNIPCGRTETLDSNEPRNIAIATKYLKLKHVVVTQVTRDDLKDGGASHMAQTIKEIKRICKDVTVEVLISDLRGNIDALRVILEAKPDVLNHNVEMVKSLYKESRPQARYERSLKILEESKKIDPNILTKTGFMLGLGETDEEVYELMDDVLKTNCDILTISQYLRPSPKHKKVSRYVRLNQFDEYKRIAMEKGFKFVASGPLVRSSYQAAEAFEQAKKKEYK
;
A
#
# COMPACT_ATOMS: atom_id res chain seq x y z
N MET A 1 -15.44 9.13 -21.50
CA MET A 1 -14.47 9.21 -20.38
C MET A 1 -14.16 10.67 -20.16
N GLU A 2 -14.27 11.18 -18.94
CA GLU A 2 -13.85 12.55 -18.63
C GLU A 2 -12.38 12.75 -19.02
N LYS A 3 -12.07 13.90 -19.61
CA LYS A 3 -10.71 14.24 -20.03
C LYS A 3 -9.83 14.40 -18.79
N LYS A 4 -8.77 13.59 -18.68
CA LYS A 4 -7.80 13.70 -17.60
C LYS A 4 -7.12 15.07 -17.65
N PRO A 5 -6.98 15.78 -16.52
CA PRO A 5 -6.20 17.02 -16.47
C PRO A 5 -4.75 16.83 -16.92
N GLU A 6 -4.14 17.90 -17.44
CA GLU A 6 -2.77 17.88 -17.96
C GLU A 6 -1.73 17.46 -16.91
N TRP A 7 -1.92 17.85 -15.65
CA TRP A 7 -1.02 17.50 -14.53
C TRP A 7 -1.06 16.01 -14.12
N LEU A 8 -1.93 15.20 -14.73
CA LEU A 8 -1.92 13.74 -14.56
C LEU A 8 -1.10 13.01 -15.61
N LYS A 9 -0.56 13.72 -16.61
CA LYS A 9 0.26 13.11 -17.65
C LYS A 9 1.66 12.82 -17.12
N VAL A 10 2.12 11.59 -17.31
CA VAL A 10 3.47 11.16 -16.97
C VAL A 10 4.21 10.61 -18.18
N LYS A 11 5.54 10.69 -18.16
CA LYS A 11 6.41 10.03 -19.13
C LYS A 11 6.79 8.65 -18.60
N TYR A 12 6.44 7.60 -19.34
CA TYR A 12 6.86 6.24 -19.02
C TYR A 12 8.32 6.02 -19.45
N ASN A 13 9.14 5.49 -18.55
CA ASN A 13 10.55 5.18 -18.83
C ASN A 13 10.72 3.66 -18.98
N SER A 14 10.60 3.16 -20.20
CA SER A 14 10.71 1.73 -20.51
C SER A 14 12.08 1.14 -20.17
N LEU A 15 13.17 1.89 -20.39
CA LEU A 15 14.54 1.43 -20.14
C LEU A 15 14.80 1.12 -18.66
N ALA A 16 14.16 1.87 -17.75
CA ALA A 16 14.28 1.61 -16.31
C ALA A 16 13.46 0.38 -15.86
N VAL A 17 12.48 -0.06 -16.65
CA VAL A 17 11.50 -1.09 -16.27
C VAL A 17 11.87 -2.47 -16.83
N GLN A 18 12.35 -2.54 -18.08
CA GLN A 18 12.66 -3.81 -18.76
C GLN A 18 13.53 -4.79 -17.95
N PRO A 19 14.62 -4.37 -17.26
CA PRO A 19 15.43 -5.29 -16.48
C PRO A 19 14.66 -5.90 -15.30
N VAL A 20 13.74 -5.14 -14.71
CA VAL A 20 12.92 -5.61 -13.58
C VAL A 20 11.88 -6.61 -14.07
N ASP A 21 11.22 -6.31 -15.19
CA ASP A 21 10.23 -7.20 -15.81
C ASP A 21 10.83 -8.57 -16.14
N GLY A 22 12.07 -8.61 -16.65
CA GLY A 22 12.77 -9.87 -16.93
C GLY A 22 12.97 -10.74 -15.68
N VAL A 23 13.38 -10.13 -14.57
CA VAL A 23 13.59 -10.82 -13.28
C VAL A 23 12.27 -11.34 -12.71
N LEU A 24 11.22 -10.52 -12.76
CA LEU A 24 9.89 -10.91 -12.29
C LEU A 24 9.35 -12.10 -13.09
N ALA A 25 9.47 -12.05 -14.42
CA ALA A 25 9.05 -13.15 -15.29
C ALA A 25 9.83 -14.43 -15.03
N GLN A 26 11.16 -14.35 -14.89
CA GLN A 26 12.01 -15.51 -14.63
C GLN A 26 11.70 -16.19 -13.29
N LEU A 27 11.32 -15.42 -12.27
CA LEU A 27 11.02 -15.92 -10.93
C LEU A 27 9.53 -16.17 -10.68
N GLY A 28 8.67 -15.98 -11.69
CA GLY A 28 7.23 -16.17 -11.58
C GLY A 28 6.55 -15.19 -10.60
N LEU A 29 7.11 -14.00 -10.40
CA LEU A 29 6.66 -13.02 -9.42
C LEU A 29 5.70 -11.99 -10.02
N ASN A 30 4.79 -11.49 -9.20
CA ASN A 30 3.86 -10.43 -9.57
C ASN A 30 4.24 -9.10 -8.91
N THR A 31 3.93 -7.98 -9.57
CA THR A 31 3.99 -6.66 -8.95
C THR A 31 2.68 -5.93 -9.13
N VAL A 32 2.22 -5.26 -8.07
CA VAL A 32 1.06 -4.35 -8.16
C VAL A 32 1.35 -3.21 -9.14
N CYS A 33 2.63 -2.85 -9.29
CA CYS A 33 3.14 -1.88 -10.24
C CYS A 33 2.68 -2.17 -11.67
N GLN A 34 2.85 -3.41 -12.15
CA GLN A 34 2.41 -3.85 -13.47
C GLN A 34 0.89 -3.97 -13.54
N SER A 35 0.26 -4.63 -12.56
CA SER A 35 -1.20 -4.84 -12.55
C SER A 35 -2.01 -3.54 -12.48
N ALA A 36 -1.45 -2.48 -11.88
CA ALA A 36 -2.08 -1.18 -11.73
C ALA A 36 -1.65 -0.15 -12.78
N ASN A 37 -0.84 -0.53 -13.80
CA ASN A 37 -0.26 0.38 -14.79
C ASN A 37 0.35 1.63 -14.12
N CYS A 38 1.16 1.41 -13.09
CA CYS A 38 1.58 2.49 -12.22
C CYS A 38 2.48 3.50 -12.97
N PRO A 39 2.20 4.81 -12.85
CA PRO A 39 2.97 5.84 -13.55
C PRO A 39 4.40 6.01 -12.99
N ASN A 40 4.68 5.48 -11.80
CA ASN A 40 5.89 5.78 -11.03
C ASN A 40 6.98 4.70 -11.13
N LEU A 41 6.80 3.65 -11.95
CA LEU A 41 7.69 2.47 -11.97
C LEU A 41 9.15 2.86 -12.18
N GLY A 42 9.43 3.62 -13.24
CA GLY A 42 10.80 4.00 -13.59
C GLY A 42 11.48 4.85 -12.52
N GLU A 43 10.73 5.68 -11.80
CA GLU A 43 11.27 6.47 -10.68
C GLU A 43 11.56 5.59 -9.47
N CYS A 44 10.60 4.75 -9.07
CA CYS A 44 10.76 3.84 -7.93
C CYS A 44 11.95 2.89 -8.13
N TYR A 45 12.11 2.30 -9.32
CA TYR A 45 13.22 1.40 -9.61
C TYR A 45 14.58 2.10 -9.62
N LYS A 46 14.66 3.35 -10.11
CA LYS A 46 15.88 4.17 -10.01
C LYS A 46 16.27 4.44 -8.56
N LYS A 47 15.28 4.63 -7.68
CA LYS A 47 15.46 4.77 -6.22
C LYS A 47 15.71 3.44 -5.49
N LYS A 48 15.82 2.32 -6.22
CA LYS A 48 16.00 0.98 -5.67
C LYS A 48 14.85 0.54 -4.76
N THR A 49 13.63 0.86 -5.17
CA THR A 49 12.39 0.47 -4.49
C THR A 49 11.48 -0.29 -5.45
N ALA A 50 10.92 -1.40 -4.98
CA ALA A 50 9.91 -2.16 -5.74
C ALA A 50 8.76 -2.60 -4.82
N THR A 51 7.60 -2.86 -5.43
CA THR A 51 6.44 -3.41 -4.73
C THR A 51 6.04 -4.76 -5.32
N PHE A 52 6.26 -5.83 -4.57
CA PHE A 52 5.85 -7.18 -4.93
C PHE A 52 4.42 -7.44 -4.46
N MET A 53 3.66 -8.18 -5.26
CA MET A 53 2.32 -8.66 -4.89
C MET A 53 2.39 -10.18 -4.72
N VAL A 54 2.21 -10.64 -3.48
CA VAL A 54 2.25 -12.07 -3.13
C VAL A 54 0.87 -12.73 -3.18
N MET A 55 0.87 -14.06 -3.13
CA MET A 55 -0.29 -14.93 -3.02
C MET A 55 -1.20 -14.94 -4.25
N GLY A 56 -0.60 -14.68 -5.41
CA GLY A 56 -1.24 -14.72 -6.72
C GLY A 56 -1.70 -13.35 -7.22
N LYS A 57 -2.55 -13.38 -8.24
CA LYS A 57 -3.07 -12.20 -8.94
C LYS A 57 -4.59 -12.07 -8.84
N THR A 58 -5.25 -13.03 -8.20
CA THR A 58 -6.71 -13.06 -8.05
C THR A 58 -7.08 -12.84 -6.59
N CYS A 59 -8.02 -11.94 -6.34
CA CYS A 59 -8.47 -11.57 -5.00
C CYS A 59 -9.80 -12.28 -4.64
N THR A 60 -10.03 -12.54 -3.35
CA THR A 60 -11.35 -13.00 -2.86
C THR A 60 -12.38 -11.87 -2.73
N ARG A 61 -11.99 -10.61 -2.97
CA ARG A 61 -12.82 -9.42 -2.73
C ARG A 61 -12.96 -8.53 -3.98
N THR A 62 -14.06 -7.78 -4.02
CA THR A 62 -14.49 -6.95 -5.16
C THR A 62 -14.58 -5.47 -4.78
N CYS A 63 -13.44 -4.84 -4.50
CA CYS A 63 -13.42 -3.40 -4.22
C CYS A 63 -13.69 -2.61 -5.51
N GLY A 64 -14.65 -1.69 -5.50
CA GLY A 64 -15.14 -0.99 -6.69
C GLY A 64 -14.13 -0.07 -7.39
N PHE A 65 -12.98 0.20 -6.76
CA PHE A 65 -11.88 1.00 -7.29
C PHE A 65 -10.67 0.16 -7.74
N CYS A 66 -10.60 -1.11 -7.34
CA CYS A 66 -9.39 -1.94 -7.48
C CYS A 66 -9.39 -2.68 -8.81
N ASN A 67 -8.26 -2.65 -9.52
CA ASN A 67 -8.10 -3.33 -10.82
C ASN A 67 -7.69 -4.80 -10.72
N ILE A 68 -7.56 -5.35 -9.51
CA ILE A 68 -7.24 -6.76 -9.31
C ILE A 68 -8.50 -7.60 -9.53
N PRO A 69 -8.46 -8.64 -10.38
CA PRO A 69 -9.61 -9.48 -10.64
C PRO A 69 -10.05 -10.22 -9.37
N CYS A 70 -11.37 -10.36 -9.20
CA CYS A 70 -11.93 -11.20 -8.16
C CYS A 70 -12.30 -12.57 -8.73
N GLY A 71 -12.03 -13.64 -7.98
CA GLY A 71 -12.39 -14.99 -8.40
C GLY A 71 -11.76 -16.08 -7.52
N ARG A 72 -11.62 -17.27 -8.11
CA ARG A 72 -10.93 -18.40 -7.47
C ARG A 72 -9.43 -18.09 -7.41
N THR A 73 -8.89 -18.14 -6.19
CA THR A 73 -7.49 -17.85 -5.89
C THR A 73 -6.57 -18.98 -6.31
N GLU A 74 -5.31 -18.63 -6.58
CA GLU A 74 -4.25 -19.58 -6.87
C GLU A 74 -3.80 -20.34 -5.60
N THR A 75 -3.22 -21.52 -5.80
CA THR A 75 -2.53 -22.24 -4.72
C THR A 75 -1.31 -21.45 -4.30
N LEU A 76 -1.03 -21.38 -2.99
CA LEU A 76 0.16 -20.70 -2.49
C LEU A 76 1.42 -21.43 -2.98
N ASP A 77 2.34 -20.68 -3.59
CA ASP A 77 3.68 -21.17 -3.91
C ASP A 77 4.58 -21.04 -2.67
N SER A 78 5.07 -22.16 -2.15
CA SER A 78 5.97 -22.17 -0.99
C SER A 78 7.35 -21.55 -1.28
N ASN A 79 7.74 -21.41 -2.55
CA ASN A 79 8.99 -20.77 -2.96
C ASN A 79 8.86 -19.25 -3.15
N GLU A 80 7.64 -18.70 -3.24
CA GLU A 80 7.39 -17.26 -3.46
C GLU A 80 8.15 -16.35 -2.47
N PRO A 81 8.15 -16.62 -1.14
CA PRO A 81 8.94 -15.85 -0.16
C PRO A 81 10.43 -15.77 -0.50
N ARG A 82 11.03 -16.92 -0.85
CA ARG A 82 12.45 -17.02 -1.17
C ARG A 82 12.76 -16.36 -2.51
N ASN A 83 11.88 -16.52 -3.51
CA ASN A 83 12.04 -15.90 -4.82
C ASN A 83 11.99 -14.37 -4.72
N ILE A 84 11.13 -13.80 -3.87
CA ILE A 84 11.11 -12.35 -3.60
C ILE A 84 12.43 -11.88 -2.99
N ALA A 85 12.98 -12.64 -2.04
CA ALA A 85 14.27 -12.31 -1.44
C ALA A 85 15.42 -12.36 -2.46
N ILE A 86 15.41 -13.36 -3.36
CA ILE A 86 16.37 -13.46 -4.48
C ILE A 86 16.22 -12.27 -5.44
N ALA A 87 14.99 -11.93 -5.84
CA ALA A 87 14.71 -10.77 -6.70
C ALA A 87 15.19 -9.48 -6.05
N THR A 88 14.93 -9.31 -4.75
CA THR A 88 15.37 -8.16 -3.94
C THR A 88 16.89 -8.00 -3.99
N LYS A 89 17.63 -9.08 -3.78
CA LYS A 89 19.10 -9.09 -3.83
C LYS A 89 19.60 -8.78 -5.24
N TYR A 90 19.05 -9.43 -6.25
CA TYR A 90 19.48 -9.29 -7.64
C TYR A 90 19.29 -7.85 -8.14
N LEU A 91 18.14 -7.25 -7.84
CA LEU A 91 17.81 -5.87 -8.23
C LEU A 91 18.53 -4.80 -7.38
N LYS A 92 19.23 -5.23 -6.32
CA LYS A 92 19.91 -4.37 -5.35
C LYS A 92 18.96 -3.33 -4.75
N LEU A 93 17.76 -3.78 -4.38
CA LEU A 93 16.77 -2.91 -3.75
C LEU A 93 17.27 -2.49 -2.37
N LYS A 94 16.90 -1.28 -1.94
CA LYS A 94 17.16 -0.74 -0.59
C LYS A 94 15.90 -0.74 0.27
N HIS A 95 14.74 -0.64 -0.37
CA HIS A 95 13.44 -0.68 0.28
C HIS A 95 12.51 -1.57 -0.54
N VAL A 96 11.80 -2.46 0.13
CA VAL A 96 10.86 -3.39 -0.51
C VAL A 96 9.51 -3.22 0.13
N VAL A 97 8.49 -3.01 -0.71
CA VAL A 97 7.10 -3.10 -0.28
C VAL A 97 6.56 -4.47 -0.69
N VAL A 98 5.97 -5.21 0.23
CA VAL A 98 5.27 -6.48 -0.07
C VAL A 98 3.79 -6.27 0.20
N THR A 99 2.98 -6.32 -0.85
CA THR A 99 1.51 -6.29 -0.75
C THR A 99 0.93 -7.65 -1.06
N GLN A 100 -0.33 -7.88 -0.72
CA GLN A 100 -1.04 -9.12 -1.03
C GLN A 100 -2.38 -8.84 -1.69
N VAL A 101 -2.87 -9.82 -2.47
CA VAL A 101 -4.31 -9.96 -2.70
C VAL A 101 -4.99 -10.40 -1.40
N THR A 102 -6.30 -10.18 -1.27
CA THR A 102 -7.01 -10.73 -0.10
C THR A 102 -7.26 -12.22 -0.31
N ARG A 103 -6.93 -13.01 0.72
CA ARG A 103 -7.04 -14.47 0.77
C ARG A 103 -7.98 -14.93 1.88
N ASP A 104 -9.25 -14.54 1.79
CA ASP A 104 -10.26 -14.95 2.79
C ASP A 104 -10.51 -16.47 2.82
N ASP A 105 -10.05 -17.18 1.78
CA ASP A 105 -10.01 -18.64 1.65
C ASP A 105 -8.99 -19.31 2.59
N LEU A 106 -7.98 -18.58 3.05
CA LEU A 106 -6.99 -19.07 4.01
C LEU A 106 -7.42 -18.77 5.46
N LYS A 107 -7.12 -19.69 6.38
CA LYS A 107 -7.48 -19.58 7.80
C LYS A 107 -6.90 -18.33 8.46
N ASP A 108 -5.65 -17.99 8.16
CA ASP A 108 -4.91 -16.85 8.69
C ASP A 108 -4.91 -15.64 7.73
N GLY A 109 -5.68 -15.70 6.65
CA GLY A 109 -5.72 -14.63 5.64
C GLY A 109 -4.41 -14.41 4.88
N GLY A 110 -3.45 -15.34 4.95
CA GLY A 110 -2.13 -15.23 4.33
C GLY A 110 -1.02 -14.72 5.26
N ALA A 111 -1.32 -14.44 6.54
CA ALA A 111 -0.35 -13.86 7.47
C ALA A 111 0.95 -14.65 7.60
N SER A 112 0.88 -15.99 7.67
CA SER A 112 2.08 -16.84 7.76
C SER A 112 2.97 -16.71 6.53
N HIS A 113 2.38 -16.59 5.33
CA HIS A 113 3.11 -16.41 4.10
C HIS A 113 3.77 -15.03 4.04
N MET A 114 3.05 -13.97 4.44
CA MET A 114 3.61 -12.62 4.57
C MET A 114 4.81 -12.60 5.54
N ALA A 115 4.66 -13.24 6.70
CA ALA A 115 5.72 -13.35 7.70
C ALA A 115 6.95 -14.11 7.17
N GLN A 116 6.75 -15.19 6.40
CA GLN A 116 7.85 -15.92 5.75
C GLN A 116 8.57 -15.04 4.72
N THR A 117 7.84 -14.24 3.93
CA THR A 117 8.44 -13.31 2.97
C THR A 117 9.31 -12.27 3.65
N ILE A 118 8.83 -11.65 4.74
CA ILE A 118 9.65 -10.69 5.52
C ILE A 118 10.93 -11.37 6.02
N LYS A 119 10.81 -12.56 6.63
CA LYS A 119 11.95 -13.31 7.18
C LYS A 119 12.97 -13.68 6.12
N GLU A 120 12.53 -14.16 4.95
CA GLU A 120 13.43 -14.51 3.84
C GLU A 120 14.15 -13.29 3.27
N ILE A 121 13.45 -12.16 3.10
CA ILE A 121 14.09 -10.91 2.65
C ILE A 121 15.16 -10.49 3.65
N LYS A 122 14.85 -10.40 4.95
CA LYS A 122 15.81 -9.97 5.98
C LYS A 122 16.97 -10.96 6.15
N ARG A 123 16.74 -12.25 5.92
CA ARG A 123 17.77 -13.30 5.95
C ARG A 123 18.79 -13.14 4.82
N ILE A 124 18.32 -12.85 3.60
CA ILE A 124 19.16 -12.77 2.39
C ILE A 124 19.74 -11.35 2.20
N CYS A 125 19.00 -10.32 2.61
CA CYS A 125 19.27 -8.91 2.38
C CYS A 125 19.25 -8.13 3.70
N LYS A 126 20.37 -8.13 4.44
CA LYS A 126 20.43 -7.58 5.81
C LYS A 126 20.13 -6.08 5.92
N ASP A 127 20.50 -5.30 4.92
CA ASP A 127 20.37 -3.83 4.94
C ASP A 127 19.09 -3.31 4.25
N VAL A 128 18.18 -4.21 3.87
CA VAL A 128 16.94 -3.84 3.18
C VAL A 128 15.84 -3.58 4.19
N THR A 129 15.17 -2.46 4.00
CA THR A 129 13.96 -2.13 4.76
C THR A 129 12.74 -2.76 4.10
N VAL A 130 11.83 -3.30 4.90
CA VAL A 130 10.65 -4.04 4.45
C VAL A 130 9.38 -3.36 4.96
N GLU A 131 8.60 -2.78 4.05
CA GLU A 131 7.22 -2.36 4.29
C GLU A 131 6.27 -3.48 3.84
N VAL A 132 5.23 -3.76 4.63
CA VAL A 132 4.16 -4.67 4.21
C VAL A 132 2.84 -3.94 4.10
N LEU A 133 2.12 -4.12 3.00
CA LEU A 133 0.76 -3.61 2.78
C LEU A 133 -0.23 -4.77 2.90
N ILE A 134 -0.94 -4.82 4.03
CA ILE A 134 -1.79 -5.95 4.40
C ILE A 134 -3.28 -5.67 4.13
N SER A 135 -4.05 -6.74 4.03
CA SER A 135 -5.51 -6.67 4.04
C SER A 135 -6.02 -6.36 5.46
N ASP A 136 -7.34 -6.26 5.64
CA ASP A 136 -7.92 -6.07 6.98
C ASP A 136 -7.89 -7.35 7.84
N LEU A 137 -7.34 -8.46 7.30
CA LEU A 137 -7.26 -9.80 7.92
C LEU A 137 -8.60 -10.30 8.50
N ARG A 138 -9.74 -9.78 8.03
CA ARG A 138 -11.06 -9.94 8.68
C ARG A 138 -11.08 -9.58 10.17
N GLY A 139 -10.15 -8.76 10.64
CA GLY A 139 -10.00 -8.39 12.04
C GLY A 139 -9.30 -9.45 12.90
N ASN A 140 -8.65 -10.44 12.29
CA ASN A 140 -7.90 -11.46 13.01
C ASN A 140 -6.59 -10.88 13.58
N ILE A 141 -6.58 -10.63 14.89
CA ILE A 141 -5.43 -10.04 15.59
C ILE A 141 -4.27 -11.03 15.75
N ASP A 142 -4.53 -12.34 15.81
CA ASP A 142 -3.47 -13.34 15.84
C ASP A 142 -2.71 -13.37 14.51
N ALA A 143 -3.44 -13.27 13.40
CA ALA A 143 -2.84 -13.11 12.07
C ALA A 143 -1.99 -11.83 11.96
N LEU A 144 -2.47 -10.71 12.53
CA LEU A 144 -1.69 -9.47 12.60
C LEU A 144 -0.41 -9.68 13.43
N ARG A 145 -0.50 -10.35 14.58
CA ARG A 145 0.65 -10.65 15.45
C ARG A 145 1.71 -11.47 14.72
N VAL A 146 1.33 -12.50 13.97
CA VAL A 146 2.25 -13.31 13.17
C VAL A 146 3.07 -12.45 12.18
N ILE A 147 2.44 -11.44 11.56
CA ILE A 147 3.13 -10.53 10.64
C ILE A 147 4.08 -9.61 11.41
N LEU A 148 3.64 -9.02 12.52
CA LEU A 148 4.45 -8.09 13.32
C LEU A 148 5.66 -8.78 13.99
N GLU A 149 5.52 -10.03 14.41
CA GLU A 149 6.61 -10.85 14.95
C GLU A 149 7.70 -11.15 13.91
N ALA A 150 7.38 -11.07 12.61
CA ALA A 150 8.39 -11.12 11.55
C ALA A 150 9.21 -9.83 11.40
N LYS A 151 8.88 -8.79 12.19
CA LYS A 151 9.58 -7.50 12.28
C LYS A 151 9.69 -6.75 10.95
N PRO A 152 8.58 -6.47 10.24
CA PRO A 152 8.61 -5.49 9.16
C PRO A 152 9.03 -4.12 9.71
N ASP A 153 9.64 -3.30 8.87
CA ASP A 153 10.06 -1.94 9.22
C ASP A 153 8.87 -0.96 9.21
N VAL A 154 7.88 -1.24 8.35
CA VAL A 154 6.61 -0.50 8.27
C VAL A 154 5.45 -1.48 8.07
N LEU A 155 4.40 -1.37 8.87
CA LEU A 155 3.11 -2.01 8.62
C LEU A 155 2.14 -1.00 7.99
N ASN A 156 1.73 -1.26 6.76
CA ASN A 156 0.79 -0.45 6.01
C ASN A 156 -0.57 -1.16 5.90
N HIS A 157 -1.65 -0.44 6.21
CA HIS A 157 -3.01 -0.86 5.92
C HIS A 157 -3.84 0.35 5.48
N ASN A 158 -4.29 0.37 4.23
CA ASN A 158 -5.04 1.50 3.70
C ASN A 158 -6.51 1.50 4.16
N VAL A 159 -6.95 2.63 4.70
CA VAL A 159 -8.38 2.95 4.89
C VAL A 159 -9.07 3.26 3.56
N GLU A 160 -8.31 3.69 2.56
CA GLU A 160 -8.67 3.90 1.15
C GLU A 160 -9.64 5.07 0.88
N MET A 161 -10.64 5.32 1.74
CA MET A 161 -11.60 6.42 1.59
C MET A 161 -12.33 6.73 2.90
N VAL A 162 -13.13 7.80 2.87
CA VAL A 162 -14.01 8.23 3.96
C VAL A 162 -15.10 7.20 4.27
N LYS A 163 -15.62 7.26 5.50
CA LYS A 163 -16.58 6.28 6.05
C LYS A 163 -17.87 6.16 5.22
N SER A 164 -18.41 7.26 4.71
CA SER A 164 -19.66 7.28 3.93
C SER A 164 -19.58 6.45 2.64
N LEU A 165 -18.42 6.42 1.99
CA LEU A 165 -18.19 5.71 0.72
C LEU A 165 -17.81 4.23 0.90
N TYR A 166 -17.56 3.81 2.14
CA TYR A 166 -16.90 2.55 2.44
C TYR A 166 -17.74 1.33 2.05
N LYS A 167 -19.04 1.33 2.39
CA LYS A 167 -19.95 0.20 2.11
C LYS A 167 -20.12 -0.06 0.61
N GLU A 168 -20.24 1.00 -0.18
CA GLU A 168 -20.40 0.92 -1.63
C GLU A 168 -19.10 0.49 -2.32
N SER A 169 -17.96 1.03 -1.86
CA SER A 169 -16.69 0.87 -2.56
C SER A 169 -15.88 -0.35 -2.08
N ARG A 170 -16.11 -0.82 -0.84
CA ARG A 170 -15.42 -1.96 -0.20
C ARG A 170 -16.42 -2.88 0.52
N PRO A 171 -17.33 -3.55 -0.19
CA PRO A 171 -18.45 -4.27 0.42
C PRO A 171 -18.04 -5.36 1.44
N GLN A 172 -16.88 -5.99 1.25
CA GLN A 172 -16.35 -7.02 2.16
C GLN A 172 -15.47 -6.48 3.31
N ALA A 173 -15.10 -5.20 3.32
CA ALA A 173 -14.31 -4.60 4.40
C ALA A 173 -15.19 -3.74 5.32
N ARG A 174 -14.64 -3.29 6.46
CA ARG A 174 -15.30 -2.32 7.36
C ARG A 174 -14.34 -1.19 7.72
N TYR A 175 -14.86 0.03 7.82
CA TYR A 175 -14.07 1.22 8.12
C TYR A 175 -13.42 1.10 9.51
N GLU A 176 -14.24 0.78 10.52
CA GLU A 176 -13.81 0.63 11.91
C GLU A 176 -12.78 -0.48 12.08
N ARG A 177 -12.93 -1.59 11.32
CA ARG A 177 -11.96 -2.68 11.32
C ARG A 177 -10.60 -2.25 10.78
N SER A 178 -10.59 -1.39 9.76
CA SER A 178 -9.35 -0.91 9.15
C SER A 178 -8.58 0.00 10.11
N LEU A 179 -9.31 0.89 10.80
CA LEU A 179 -8.73 1.68 11.90
C LEU A 179 -8.25 0.78 13.05
N LYS A 180 -9.01 -0.26 13.39
CA LYS A 180 -8.65 -1.20 14.46
C LYS A 180 -7.35 -1.94 14.17
N ILE A 181 -7.08 -2.33 12.92
CA ILE A 181 -5.82 -2.97 12.54
C ILE A 181 -4.62 -2.05 12.78
N LEU A 182 -4.74 -0.76 12.45
CA LEU A 182 -3.68 0.23 12.70
C LEU A 182 -3.47 0.43 14.21
N GLU A 183 -4.55 0.57 14.97
CA GLU A 183 -4.54 0.74 16.42
C GLU A 183 -3.87 -0.47 17.12
N GLU A 184 -4.30 -1.69 16.78
CA GLU A 184 -3.77 -2.91 17.38
C GLU A 184 -2.31 -3.16 16.97
N SER A 185 -1.90 -2.74 15.77
CA SER A 185 -0.49 -2.80 15.39
C SER A 185 0.39 -2.00 16.34
N LYS A 186 -0.03 -0.79 16.71
CA LYS A 186 0.70 0.06 17.66
C LYS A 186 0.69 -0.49 19.08
N LYS A 187 -0.37 -1.19 19.50
CA LYS A 187 -0.42 -1.87 20.80
C LYS A 187 0.50 -3.08 20.88
N ILE A 188 0.59 -3.85 19.79
CA ILE A 188 1.41 -5.08 19.74
C ILE A 188 2.90 -4.74 19.67
N ASP A 189 3.30 -3.83 18.78
CA ASP A 189 4.69 -3.35 18.70
C ASP A 189 4.74 -1.87 18.29
N PRO A 190 4.90 -0.96 19.26
CA PRO A 190 4.88 0.48 18.99
C PRO A 190 6.09 0.94 18.15
N ASN A 191 7.16 0.14 18.09
CA ASN A 191 8.40 0.47 17.35
C ASN A 191 8.26 0.22 15.84
N ILE A 192 7.26 -0.57 15.42
CA ILE A 192 6.95 -0.73 14.00
C ILE A 192 6.16 0.50 13.55
N LEU A 193 6.66 1.18 12.53
CA LEU A 193 5.95 2.33 11.97
C LEU A 193 4.66 1.85 11.31
N THR A 194 3.56 2.54 11.55
CA THR A 194 2.28 2.28 10.89
C THR A 194 2.01 3.30 9.80
N LYS A 195 1.40 2.83 8.73
CA LYS A 195 1.10 3.62 7.54
C LYS A 195 -0.30 3.36 7.05
N THR A 196 -0.91 4.39 6.49
CA THR A 196 -2.16 4.25 5.76
C THR A 196 -2.22 5.20 4.57
N GLY A 197 -3.27 5.06 3.79
CA GLY A 197 -3.56 5.96 2.70
C GLY A 197 -5.02 5.96 2.32
N PHE A 198 -5.41 7.04 1.65
CA PHE A 198 -6.72 7.17 1.01
C PHE A 198 -6.61 7.86 -0.35
N MET A 199 -7.64 7.64 -1.16
CA MET A 199 -7.81 8.22 -2.47
C MET A 199 -8.92 9.26 -2.45
N LEU A 200 -8.67 10.36 -3.13
CA LEU A 200 -9.61 11.45 -3.38
C LEU A 200 -10.25 11.29 -4.76
N GLY A 201 -11.41 11.91 -4.96
CA GLY A 201 -12.15 11.90 -6.21
C GLY A 201 -13.14 10.75 -6.34
N LEU A 202 -13.55 10.12 -5.23
CA LEU A 202 -14.55 9.05 -5.18
C LEU A 202 -15.94 9.55 -4.78
N GLY A 203 -16.06 10.82 -4.38
CA GLY A 203 -17.32 11.47 -4.00
C GLY A 203 -17.29 12.08 -2.58
N GLU A 204 -16.14 12.06 -1.94
CA GLU A 204 -15.91 12.62 -0.61
C GLU A 204 -15.93 14.15 -0.62
N THR A 205 -16.42 14.76 0.46
CA THR A 205 -16.23 16.19 0.73
C THR A 205 -14.91 16.45 1.44
N ASP A 206 -14.51 17.72 1.53
CA ASP A 206 -13.27 18.10 2.21
C ASP A 206 -13.38 17.91 3.73
N GLU A 207 -14.58 18.14 4.29
CA GLU A 207 -14.89 17.90 5.71
C GLU A 207 -14.72 16.43 6.07
N GLU A 208 -15.27 15.51 5.26
CA GLU A 208 -15.11 14.07 5.48
C GLU A 208 -13.63 13.64 5.39
N VAL A 209 -12.84 14.31 4.56
CA VAL A 209 -11.39 14.07 4.47
C VAL A 209 -10.68 14.51 5.74
N TYR A 210 -11.06 15.64 6.34
CA TYR A 210 -10.50 16.08 7.62
C TYR A 210 -10.91 15.17 8.78
N GLU A 211 -12.16 14.74 8.83
CA GLU A 211 -12.65 13.75 9.81
C GLU A 211 -11.91 12.42 9.68
N LEU A 212 -11.66 11.95 8.44
CA LEU A 212 -10.86 10.76 8.17
C LEU A 212 -9.44 10.89 8.74
N MET A 213 -8.80 12.06 8.59
CA MET A 213 -7.48 12.30 9.17
C MET A 213 -7.51 12.21 10.70
N ASP A 214 -8.55 12.78 11.33
CA ASP A 214 -8.73 12.73 12.78
C ASP A 214 -8.95 11.30 13.29
N ASP A 215 -9.76 10.51 12.58
CA ASP A 215 -9.98 9.11 12.89
C ASP A 215 -8.71 8.27 12.77
N VAL A 216 -7.92 8.49 11.71
CA VAL A 216 -6.64 7.80 11.54
C VAL A 216 -5.65 8.20 12.64
N LEU A 217 -5.60 9.46 13.05
CA LEU A 217 -4.69 9.91 14.12
C LEU A 217 -5.00 9.27 15.47
N LYS A 218 -6.28 9.03 15.79
CA LYS A 218 -6.67 8.29 17.01
C LYS A 218 -6.06 6.88 17.09
N THR A 219 -5.60 6.31 15.96
CA THR A 219 -4.92 5.01 15.92
C THR A 219 -3.41 5.08 16.18
N ASN A 220 -2.86 6.29 16.38
CA ASN A 220 -1.42 6.57 16.42
C ASN A 220 -0.68 6.17 15.13
N CYS A 221 -1.33 6.36 13.97
CA CYS A 221 -0.73 6.10 12.67
C CYS A 221 0.38 7.11 12.36
N ASP A 222 1.56 6.64 11.92
CA ASP A 222 2.72 7.51 11.71
C ASP A 222 2.74 8.19 10.34
N ILE A 223 2.39 7.44 9.30
CA ILE A 223 2.61 7.83 7.91
C ILE A 223 1.29 7.85 7.15
N LEU A 224 1.03 8.96 6.45
CA LEU A 224 -0.17 9.12 5.63
C LEU A 224 0.18 9.33 4.14
N THR A 225 -0.58 8.66 3.28
CA THR A 225 -0.54 8.92 1.83
C THR A 225 -1.90 9.38 1.31
N ILE A 226 -1.91 10.46 0.52
CA ILE A 226 -3.11 11.07 -0.04
C ILE A 226 -2.94 11.14 -1.56
N SER A 227 -3.85 10.51 -2.29
CA SER A 227 -3.70 10.31 -3.73
C SER A 227 -4.97 10.63 -4.51
N GLN A 228 -4.87 10.83 -5.83
CA GLN A 228 -6.04 10.90 -6.71
C GLN A 228 -6.46 9.48 -7.13
N TYR A 229 -7.74 9.17 -6.97
CA TYR A 229 -8.34 7.99 -7.59
C TYR A 229 -8.26 8.10 -9.11
N LEU A 230 -7.61 7.11 -9.74
CA LEU A 230 -7.57 6.95 -11.18
C LEU A 230 -8.38 5.72 -11.56
N ARG A 231 -9.53 5.96 -12.21
CA ARG A 231 -10.44 4.90 -12.64
C ARG A 231 -9.75 3.91 -13.58
N PRO A 232 -9.67 2.60 -13.23
CA PRO A 232 -9.00 1.62 -14.08
C PRO A 232 -9.76 1.31 -15.38
N SER A 233 -11.09 1.20 -15.30
CA SER A 233 -11.94 0.90 -16.47
C SER A 233 -13.38 1.40 -16.29
N PRO A 234 -14.21 1.42 -17.35
CA PRO A 234 -15.62 1.82 -17.26
C PRO A 234 -16.50 0.99 -16.31
N LYS A 235 -16.05 -0.17 -15.84
CA LYS A 235 -16.77 -1.01 -14.86
C LYS A 235 -16.54 -0.56 -13.41
N HIS A 236 -15.47 0.19 -13.15
CA HIS A 236 -15.10 0.66 -11.81
C HIS A 236 -15.86 1.94 -11.45
N LYS A 237 -15.82 2.32 -10.17
CA LYS A 237 -16.44 3.56 -9.66
C LYS A 237 -16.02 4.77 -10.52
N LYS A 238 -16.96 5.66 -10.82
CA LYS A 238 -16.69 6.87 -11.60
C LYS A 238 -15.82 7.81 -10.77
N VAL A 239 -14.95 8.58 -11.45
CA VAL A 239 -14.27 9.70 -10.79
C VAL A 239 -15.34 10.76 -10.56
N SER A 240 -15.46 11.25 -9.32
CA SER A 240 -16.39 12.33 -8.95
C SER A 240 -15.74 13.70 -9.12
N ARG A 241 -14.44 13.82 -8.80
CA ARG A 241 -13.67 15.05 -8.99
C ARG A 241 -12.19 14.76 -9.21
N TYR A 242 -11.52 15.64 -9.95
CA TYR A 242 -10.07 15.71 -10.00
C TYR A 242 -9.61 16.82 -9.05
N VAL A 243 -8.96 16.43 -7.95
CA VAL A 243 -8.50 17.37 -6.94
C VAL A 243 -7.35 18.22 -7.49
N ARG A 244 -7.40 19.52 -7.21
CA ARG A 244 -6.39 20.49 -7.65
C ARG A 244 -5.10 20.34 -6.83
N LEU A 245 -3.96 20.71 -7.42
CA LEU A 245 -2.65 20.57 -6.76
C LEU A 245 -2.57 21.33 -5.43
N ASN A 246 -3.05 22.58 -5.40
CA ASN A 246 -3.09 23.38 -4.18
C ASN A 246 -3.93 22.75 -3.05
N GLN A 247 -4.96 21.97 -3.39
CA GLN A 247 -5.75 21.25 -2.41
C GLN A 247 -4.98 20.05 -1.83
N PHE A 248 -4.16 19.35 -2.64
CA PHE A 248 -3.25 18.33 -2.11
C PHE A 248 -2.21 18.93 -1.14
N ASP A 249 -1.69 20.14 -1.45
CA ASP A 249 -0.77 20.86 -0.57
C ASP A 249 -1.45 21.24 0.76
N GLU A 250 -2.70 21.69 0.70
CA GLU A 250 -3.49 22.02 1.89
C GLU A 250 -3.75 20.78 2.77
N TYR A 251 -4.16 19.66 2.16
CA TYR A 251 -4.32 18.40 2.88
C TYR A 251 -3.03 17.94 3.55
N LYS A 252 -1.88 18.13 2.88
CA LYS A 252 -0.57 17.82 3.45
C LYS A 252 -0.27 18.68 4.67
N ARG A 253 -0.48 20.00 4.55
CA ARG A 253 -0.25 20.96 5.63
C ARG A 253 -1.08 20.60 6.86
N ILE A 254 -2.38 20.42 6.68
CA ILE A 254 -3.32 20.07 7.76
C ILE A 254 -2.94 18.72 8.39
N ALA A 255 -2.66 17.68 7.60
CA ALA A 255 -2.27 16.38 8.15
C ALA A 255 -0.96 16.49 8.98
N MET A 256 0.03 17.24 8.49
CA MET A 256 1.27 17.48 9.24
C MET A 256 1.02 18.25 10.55
N GLU A 257 0.14 19.26 10.55
CA GLU A 257 -0.25 20.03 11.75
C GLU A 257 -0.99 19.17 12.77
N LYS A 258 -1.85 18.25 12.32
CA LYS A 258 -2.57 17.34 13.20
C LYS A 258 -1.66 16.30 13.87
N GLY A 259 -0.47 16.02 13.32
CA GLY A 259 0.57 15.26 14.02
C GLY A 259 1.16 14.04 13.28
N PHE A 260 0.84 13.81 12.00
CA PHE A 260 1.49 12.74 11.25
C PHE A 260 3.02 12.95 11.16
N LYS A 261 3.79 11.87 11.31
CA LYS A 261 5.26 11.93 11.20
C LYS A 261 5.69 12.26 9.77
N PHE A 262 5.03 11.66 8.78
CA PHE A 262 5.26 11.94 7.36
C PHE A 262 3.95 11.90 6.56
N VAL A 263 3.82 12.83 5.60
CA VAL A 263 2.68 12.88 4.68
C VAL A 263 3.17 13.02 3.23
N ALA A 264 2.83 12.05 2.39
CA ALA A 264 2.93 12.18 0.94
C ALA A 264 1.53 12.50 0.38
N SER A 265 1.38 13.67 -0.24
CA SER A 265 0.11 14.12 -0.80
C SER A 265 0.33 14.59 -2.23
N GLY A 266 -0.44 14.04 -3.16
CA GLY A 266 -0.36 14.44 -4.56
C GLY A 266 -1.11 13.48 -5.49
N PRO A 267 -1.44 13.92 -6.71
CA PRO A 267 -2.32 13.16 -7.59
C PRO A 267 -1.76 11.79 -8.00
N LEU A 268 -0.44 11.69 -8.15
CA LEU A 268 0.26 10.48 -8.58
C LEU A 268 0.89 9.71 -7.41
N VAL A 269 0.71 10.19 -6.18
CA VAL A 269 1.12 9.44 -4.99
C VAL A 269 0.41 8.09 -4.98
N ARG A 270 1.10 7.06 -4.50
CA ARG A 270 0.59 5.71 -4.26
C ARG A 270 1.06 5.28 -2.89
N SER A 271 0.41 4.28 -2.30
CA SER A 271 0.81 3.76 -0.99
C SER A 271 2.28 3.35 -0.94
N SER A 272 2.87 2.87 -2.05
CA SER A 272 4.30 2.54 -2.14
C SER A 272 5.20 3.63 -2.74
N TYR A 273 4.65 4.79 -3.12
CA TYR A 273 5.42 5.91 -3.63
C TYR A 273 6.13 6.64 -2.49
N GLN A 274 7.41 6.95 -2.66
CA GLN A 274 8.27 7.56 -1.64
C GLN A 274 8.31 6.80 -0.30
N ALA A 275 8.07 5.48 -0.31
CA ALA A 275 8.00 4.68 0.91
C ALA A 275 9.34 4.65 1.68
N ALA A 276 10.47 4.61 0.96
CA ALA A 276 11.80 4.69 1.57
C ALA A 276 12.02 6.06 2.25
N GLU A 277 11.66 7.16 1.59
CA GLU A 277 11.77 8.50 2.15
C GLU A 277 10.84 8.70 3.35
N ALA A 278 9.63 8.11 3.31
CA ALA A 278 8.68 8.13 4.41
C ALA A 278 9.25 7.44 5.65
N PHE A 279 9.85 6.26 5.48
CA PHE A 279 10.49 5.52 6.57
C PHE A 279 11.63 6.33 7.22
N GLU A 280 12.55 6.85 6.41
CA GLU A 280 13.70 7.62 6.91
C GLU A 280 13.29 8.88 7.67
N GLN A 281 12.28 9.61 7.17
CA GLN A 281 11.79 10.82 7.82
C GLN A 281 11.00 10.53 9.10
N ALA A 282 10.17 9.47 9.08
CA ALA A 282 9.39 9.07 10.25
C ALA A 282 10.30 8.61 11.39
N LYS A 283 11.35 7.82 11.10
CA LYS A 283 12.36 7.44 12.11
C LYS A 283 13.08 8.65 12.70
N LYS A 284 13.48 9.63 11.88
CA LYS A 284 14.19 10.83 12.39
C LYS A 284 13.38 11.63 13.40
N LYS A 285 12.05 11.62 13.33
CA LYS A 285 11.17 12.29 14.29
C LYS A 285 10.99 11.53 15.61
N GLU A 286 11.33 10.24 15.68
CA GLU A 286 11.31 9.49 16.96
C GLU A 286 12.51 9.82 17.85
N TYR A 287 13.62 10.29 17.27
CA TYR A 287 14.86 10.60 17.99
C TYR A 287 15.04 12.11 18.31
N LYS A 288 13.99 12.92 18.14
CA LYS A 288 13.96 14.35 18.51
C LYS A 288 12.93 14.59 19.59
#